data_AF-A0A9E4G8K9-F1
#
_entry.id   AF-A0A9E4G8K9-F1
#
_cell.length_a   1.000
_cell.length_b   1.000
_cell.length_c   1.000
_cell.angle_alpha   90.00
_cell.angle_beta   90.00
_cell.angle_gamma   90.00
#
_symmetry.space_group_name_H-M   'P 1'
#
loop_
_entity.id
_entity.type
_entity.pdbx_description
1 polymer ?
#
loop_
_entity_poly.entity_id
_entity_poly.type
_entity_poly.pdbx_seq_one_letter_code
_entity_poly.pdbx_strand_id
1 'polypeptide(L)'
;MLAFAVASTAAAADGTYLRLGMGMDRPADSRFLDSDCASESPAALYGCGPGEDGSPLSSYGGFGTSGSVELWLGRSVATRLRVEFSVSYRPRFTFDGVANFLAPGRRQEVAAPVSAYTGMAALYMDLPGLARILHQRGG
;
A
#
# COMPACT_ATOMS: atom_id res chain seq x y z
N MET A 1 -0.02 9.09 0.81
CA MET A 1 -1.10 8.16 1.23
C MET A 1 -1.37 8.37 2.71
N LEU A 2 -2.54 8.90 3.06
CA LEU A 2 -2.95 9.12 4.46
C LEU A 2 -4.13 8.19 4.73
N ALA A 3 -3.92 7.19 5.58
CA ALA A 3 -4.94 6.22 5.95
C ALA A 3 -5.46 6.54 7.36
N PHE A 4 -6.79 6.56 7.53
CA PHE A 4 -7.44 6.54 8.83
C PHE A 4 -7.87 5.11 9.14
N ALA A 5 -7.40 4.57 10.27
CA ALA A 5 -7.74 3.22 10.70
C ALA A 5 -8.38 3.24 12.10
N VAL A 6 -9.55 2.62 12.23
CA VAL A 6 -10.15 2.28 13.53
C VAL A 6 -9.87 0.81 13.79
N ALA A 7 -9.42 0.47 14.98
CA ALA A 7 -9.08 -0.90 15.31
C ALA A 7 -9.58 -1.34 16.68
N SER A 8 -10.08 -2.56 16.77
CA SER A 8 -10.51 -3.20 18.03
C SER A 8 -9.59 -4.38 18.34
N THR A 9 -9.18 -4.51 19.60
CA THR A 9 -8.24 -5.54 20.05
C THR A 9 -8.93 -6.53 20.99
N ALA A 10 -8.79 -7.83 20.74
CA ALA A 10 -9.15 -8.89 21.67
C ALA A 10 -7.90 -9.65 22.09
N ALA A 11 -7.62 -9.72 23.39
CA ALA A 11 -6.44 -10.38 23.94
C ALA A 11 -6.81 -11.69 24.64
N ALA A 12 -6.02 -12.73 24.40
CA ALA A 12 -6.07 -14.02 25.10
C ALA A 12 -5.10 -14.01 26.30
N ALA A 13 -5.31 -14.95 27.22
CA ALA A 13 -4.52 -15.07 28.45
C ALA A 13 -3.02 -15.35 28.23
N ASP A 14 -2.64 -15.84 27.05
CA ASP A 14 -1.26 -16.17 26.67
C ASP A 14 -0.48 -14.99 26.04
N GLY A 15 -1.08 -13.80 26.02
CA GLY A 15 -0.49 -12.60 25.41
C GLY A 15 -0.64 -12.53 23.88
N THR A 16 -1.38 -13.46 23.28
CA THR A 16 -1.81 -13.38 21.88
C THR A 16 -3.02 -12.45 21.76
N TYR A 17 -3.08 -11.63 20.72
CA TYR A 17 -4.23 -10.79 20.45
C TYR A 17 -4.54 -10.69 18.96
N LEU A 18 -5.80 -10.42 18.67
CA LEU A 18 -6.29 -10.13 17.34
C LEU A 18 -6.71 -8.68 17.25
N ARG A 19 -6.46 -8.07 16.09
CA ARG A 19 -6.94 -6.73 15.77
C ARG A 19 -7.58 -6.69 14.40
N LEU A 20 -8.78 -6.13 14.33
CA LEU A 20 -9.48 -5.85 13.08
C LEU A 20 -9.38 -4.36 12.78
N GLY A 21 -9.16 -4.02 11.51
CA GLY A 21 -9.06 -2.65 11.04
C GLY A 21 -9.87 -2.43 9.78
N MET A 22 -10.27 -1.18 9.56
CA MET A 22 -10.80 -0.70 8.29
C MET A 22 -10.03 0.55 7.89
N GLY A 23 -9.74 0.71 6.60
CA GLY A 23 -9.00 1.84 6.06
C GLY A 23 -9.68 2.44 4.85
N MET A 24 -9.26 3.66 4.51
CA MET A 24 -9.65 4.35 3.28
C MET A 24 -8.42 4.98 2.66
N ASP A 25 -8.15 4.60 1.42
CA ASP A 25 -7.05 5.13 0.62
C ASP A 25 -7.59 6.29 -0.21
N ARG A 26 -6.83 7.39 -0.21
CA ARG A 26 -7.12 8.57 -1.03
C ARG A 26 -6.65 8.35 -2.47
N PRO A 27 -7.26 9.03 -3.44
CA PRO A 27 -6.80 9.00 -4.82
C PRO A 27 -5.32 9.39 -4.92
N ALA A 28 -4.60 8.72 -5.82
CA ALA A 28 -3.21 8.99 -6.11
C ALA A 28 -2.91 8.76 -7.59
N ASP A 29 -2.09 9.64 -8.16
CA ASP A 29 -1.59 9.48 -9.51
C ASP A 29 -0.71 8.23 -9.58
N SER A 30 -0.89 7.47 -10.65
CA SER A 30 -0.23 6.21 -10.92
C SER A 30 0.20 6.15 -12.38
N ARG A 31 1.36 5.53 -12.60
CA ARG A 31 1.91 5.36 -13.93
C ARG A 31 2.35 3.91 -14.13
N PHE A 32 1.91 3.32 -15.24
CA PHE A 32 2.38 2.02 -15.70
C PHE A 32 3.29 2.19 -16.90
N LEU A 33 4.44 1.53 -16.84
CA LEU A 33 5.50 1.56 -17.83
C LEU A 33 6.14 0.17 -17.90
N ASP A 34 6.80 -0.14 -19.02
CA ASP A 34 7.54 -1.39 -19.14
C ASP A 34 8.78 -1.36 -18.23
N SER A 35 8.98 -2.42 -17.44
CA SER A 35 10.22 -2.56 -16.65
C SER A 35 11.46 -2.71 -17.54
N ASP A 36 11.28 -3.31 -18.72
CA ASP A 36 12.26 -3.34 -19.80
C ASP A 36 11.55 -2.93 -21.11
N CYS A 37 11.73 -1.67 -21.49
CA CYS A 37 11.09 -1.09 -22.66
C CYS A 37 11.66 -1.60 -24.00
N ALA A 38 12.80 -2.30 -23.98
CA ALA A 38 13.43 -2.88 -25.15
C ALA A 38 13.19 -4.40 -25.27
N SER A 39 12.40 -4.97 -24.36
CA SER A 39 12.11 -6.40 -24.35
C SER A 39 11.40 -6.83 -25.64
N GLU A 40 11.91 -7.88 -26.28
CA GLU A 40 11.31 -8.50 -27.48
C GLU A 40 10.56 -9.80 -27.15
N SER A 41 10.80 -10.39 -25.97
CA SER A 41 10.15 -11.63 -25.52
C SER A 41 9.94 -11.66 -24.00
N PRO A 42 8.75 -11.28 -23.49
CA PRO A 42 7.61 -10.75 -24.23
C PRO A 42 7.91 -9.36 -24.82
N ALA A 43 7.31 -9.03 -25.96
CA ALA A 43 7.45 -7.71 -26.54
C ALA A 43 6.95 -6.62 -25.57
N ALA A 44 7.69 -5.52 -25.46
CA ALA A 44 7.33 -4.38 -24.63
C ALA A 44 5.94 -3.82 -25.02
N LEU A 45 5.13 -3.46 -24.02
CA LEU A 45 3.76 -3.02 -24.24
C LEU A 45 3.71 -1.54 -24.67
N TYR A 46 4.54 -0.71 -24.04
CA TYR A 46 4.65 0.73 -24.27
C TYR A 46 5.91 1.09 -25.06
N GLY A 47 7.00 0.34 -24.89
CA GLY A 47 8.27 0.57 -25.58
C GLY A 47 9.06 1.78 -25.08
N CYS A 48 10.24 1.99 -25.68
CA CYS A 48 11.14 3.06 -25.29
C CYS A 48 10.84 4.36 -26.03
N GLY A 49 11.14 5.48 -25.37
CA GLY A 49 11.12 6.81 -25.98
C GLY A 49 9.83 7.61 -25.76
N PRO A 50 9.75 8.80 -26.39
CA PRO A 50 8.58 9.65 -26.29
C PRO A 50 7.47 9.18 -27.24
N GLY A 51 6.22 9.36 -26.83
CA GLY A 51 5.05 9.28 -27.69
C GLY A 51 4.92 10.51 -28.60
N GLU A 52 3.84 10.56 -29.38
CA GLU A 52 3.58 11.62 -30.37
C GLU A 52 3.55 13.05 -29.77
N ASP A 53 3.20 13.18 -28.49
CA ASP A 53 3.14 14.44 -27.75
C ASP A 53 4.43 14.80 -27.01
N GLY A 54 5.49 13.99 -27.15
CA GLY A 54 6.75 14.15 -26.43
C GLY A 54 6.74 13.55 -25.01
N SER A 55 5.60 13.06 -24.52
CA SER A 55 5.49 12.42 -23.20
C SER A 55 6.02 10.98 -23.24
N PRO A 56 6.58 10.43 -22.14
CA PRO A 56 6.94 9.02 -22.08
C PRO A 56 5.76 8.09 -22.37
N LEU A 57 6.01 7.01 -23.14
CA LEU A 57 5.02 5.97 -23.42
C LEU A 57 4.64 5.24 -22.11
N SER A 58 3.36 5.30 -21.75
CA SER A 58 2.85 4.81 -20.47
C SER A 58 1.32 4.79 -20.44
N SER A 59 0.77 4.13 -19.42
CA SER A 59 -0.57 4.50 -18.92
C SER A 59 -0.41 5.45 -17.75
N TYR A 60 -1.02 6.63 -17.84
CA TYR A 60 -1.02 7.63 -16.78
C TYR A 60 -2.46 7.91 -16.35
N GLY A 61 -2.69 7.89 -15.04
CA GLY A 61 -4.01 8.06 -14.47
C GLY A 61 -3.95 7.92 -12.97
N GLY A 62 -4.98 7.38 -12.35
CA GLY A 62 -4.97 7.16 -10.93
C GLY A 62 -6.00 6.13 -10.49
N PHE A 63 -5.88 5.77 -9.22
CA PHE A 63 -6.92 5.03 -8.53
C PHE A 63 -7.87 6.01 -7.84
N GLY A 64 -9.16 5.72 -7.89
CA GLY A 64 -10.14 6.42 -7.05
C GLY A 64 -9.95 6.12 -5.56
N THR A 65 -10.83 6.67 -4.73
CA THR A 65 -10.88 6.32 -3.31
C THR A 65 -11.23 4.85 -3.14
N SER A 66 -10.46 4.11 -2.35
CA SER A 66 -10.72 2.68 -2.08
C SER A 66 -10.77 2.39 -0.59
N GLY A 67 -11.73 1.56 -0.17
CA GLY A 67 -11.78 1.02 1.19
C GLY A 67 -10.85 -0.18 1.34
N SER A 68 -10.41 -0.43 2.56
CA SER A 68 -9.68 -1.64 2.94
C SER A 68 -10.19 -2.22 4.25
N VAL A 69 -10.03 -3.52 4.40
CA VAL A 69 -10.21 -4.23 5.68
C VAL A 69 -8.89 -4.90 6.03
N GLU A 70 -8.58 -4.99 7.32
CA GLU A 70 -7.33 -5.55 7.79
C GLU A 70 -7.53 -6.44 9.00
N LEU A 71 -6.80 -7.55 9.03
CA LEU A 71 -6.70 -8.46 10.16
C LEU A 71 -5.25 -8.52 10.61
N TRP A 72 -5.05 -8.42 11.92
CA TRP A 72 -3.76 -8.51 12.57
C TRP A 72 -3.78 -9.60 13.62
N LEU A 73 -2.68 -10.35 13.70
CA LEU A 73 -2.37 -11.29 14.76
C LEU A 73 -1.09 -10.83 15.45
N GLY A 74 -1.17 -10.53 16.74
CA GLY A 74 -0.04 -10.11 17.54
C GLY A 74 0.20 -11.03 18.72
N ARG A 75 1.45 -11.07 19.20
CA ARG A 75 1.83 -11.80 20.41
C ARG A 75 2.99 -11.14 21.14
N SER A 76 2.87 -11.06 22.46
CA SER A 76 4.01 -10.77 23.34
C SER A 76 4.91 -12.01 23.45
N VAL A 77 6.12 -11.91 22.93
CA VAL A 77 7.11 -13.02 22.92
C VAL A 77 8.13 -12.91 24.05
N ALA A 78 8.30 -11.71 24.62
CA ALA A 78 9.03 -11.46 25.85
C ALA A 78 8.37 -10.28 26.58
N THR A 79 8.81 -9.99 27.80
CA THR A 79 8.26 -8.89 28.64
C THR A 79 8.35 -7.50 28.00
N ARG A 80 9.15 -7.31 26.95
CA ARG A 80 9.29 -6.05 26.22
C ARG A 80 9.28 -6.20 24.70
N LEU A 81 8.97 -7.39 24.19
CA LEU A 81 9.04 -7.68 22.76
C LEU A 81 7.70 -8.23 22.29
N ARG A 82 7.17 -7.61 21.24
CA ARG A 82 5.90 -7.97 20.62
C ARG A 82 6.07 -8.09 19.13
N VAL A 83 5.49 -9.14 18.56
CA VAL A 83 5.47 -9.39 17.12
C VAL A 83 4.04 -9.24 16.63
N GLU A 84 3.83 -8.60 15.48
CA GLU A 84 2.55 -8.55 14.79
C GLU A 84 2.70 -8.98 13.34
N PHE A 85 1.69 -9.67 12.83
CA PHE A 85 1.50 -9.95 11.41
C PHE A 85 0.15 -9.40 10.97
N SER A 86 0.07 -8.80 9.80
CA SER A 86 -1.17 -8.31 9.22
C SER A 86 -1.40 -8.83 7.81
N VAL A 87 -2.68 -8.96 7.47
CA VAL A 87 -3.17 -9.07 6.10
C VAL A 87 -4.26 -8.04 5.92
N SER A 88 -4.11 -7.19 4.92
CA SER A 88 -5.12 -6.23 4.49
C SER A 88 -5.64 -6.60 3.10
N TYR A 89 -6.94 -6.43 2.88
CA TYR A 89 -7.63 -6.65 1.62
C TYR A 89 -8.31 -5.36 1.17
N ARG A 90 -8.08 -5.00 -0.09
CA ARG A 90 -8.72 -3.88 -0.80
C ARG A 90 -9.63 -4.44 -1.88
N PRO A 91 -10.95 -4.51 -1.64
CA PRO A 91 -11.88 -4.98 -2.65
C PRO A 91 -12.07 -3.93 -3.76
N ARG A 92 -11.98 -4.40 -5.01
CA ARG A 92 -12.56 -3.78 -6.22
C ARG A 92 -12.41 -2.25 -6.28
N PHE A 93 -11.22 -1.81 -6.66
CA PHE A 93 -10.93 -0.42 -7.00
C PHE A 93 -10.47 -0.36 -8.46
N THR A 94 -10.77 0.74 -9.14
CA THR A 94 -10.49 0.87 -10.58
C THR A 94 -9.31 1.81 -10.78
N PHE A 95 -8.39 1.39 -11.65
CA PHE A 95 -7.48 2.34 -12.29
C PHE A 95 -8.21 2.95 -13.47
N ASP A 96 -8.27 4.27 -13.52
CA ASP A 96 -8.79 5.03 -14.64
C ASP A 96 -7.69 5.95 -15.15
N GLY A 97 -7.41 5.89 -16.45
CA GLY A 97 -6.31 6.64 -17.02
C GLY A 97 -6.33 6.70 -18.53
N VAL A 98 -5.25 7.26 -19.05
CA VAL A 98 -5.04 7.41 -20.48
C VAL A 98 -3.70 6.79 -20.84
N ALA A 99 -3.70 6.01 -21.90
CA ALA A 99 -2.51 5.30 -22.39
C ALA A 99 -2.10 5.80 -23.77
N ASN A 100 -0.79 5.90 -24.00
CA ASN A 100 -0.19 6.09 -25.32
C ASN A 100 0.71 4.88 -25.65
N PHE A 101 0.20 4.00 -26.53
CA PHE A 101 0.91 2.77 -26.94
C PHE A 101 1.81 3.01 -28.17
N LEU A 102 2.67 2.04 -28.50
CA LEU A 102 3.52 2.04 -29.71
C LEU A 102 2.75 2.09 -31.03
N ALA A 103 1.47 1.74 -31.03
CA ALA A 103 0.65 1.75 -32.23
C ALA A 103 0.18 3.19 -32.59
N PRO A 104 0.20 3.58 -33.87
CA PRO A 104 -0.07 4.96 -34.29
C PRO A 104 -1.47 5.45 -33.87
N GLY A 105 -1.56 6.71 -33.42
CA GLY A 105 -2.82 7.45 -33.22
C GLY A 105 -3.69 7.08 -32.02
N ARG A 106 -3.16 6.48 -30.94
CA ARG A 106 -4.00 5.97 -29.83
C ARG A 106 -3.60 6.48 -28.45
N ARG A 107 -3.89 7.76 -28.20
CA ARG A 107 -4.24 8.19 -26.85
C ARG A 107 -5.63 7.61 -26.55
N GLN A 108 -5.69 6.58 -25.72
CA GLN A 108 -6.94 5.89 -25.41
C GLN A 108 -7.22 5.87 -23.92
N GLU A 109 -8.49 6.02 -23.56
CA GLU A 109 -8.95 5.78 -22.20
C GLU A 109 -8.80 4.30 -21.87
N VAL A 110 -8.23 4.03 -20.70
CA VAL A 110 -8.03 2.68 -20.18
C VAL A 110 -8.57 2.62 -18.76
N ALA A 111 -9.34 1.57 -18.49
CA ALA A 111 -9.85 1.30 -17.17
C ALA A 111 -9.59 -0.17 -16.81
N ALA A 112 -9.15 -0.43 -15.59
CA ALA A 112 -8.89 -1.78 -15.11
C ALA A 112 -9.38 -1.96 -13.68
N PRO A 113 -10.30 -2.91 -13.41
CA PRO A 113 -10.67 -3.27 -12.05
C PRO A 113 -9.54 -4.07 -11.40
N VAL A 114 -9.18 -3.69 -10.18
CA VAL A 114 -8.10 -4.29 -9.39
C VAL A 114 -8.62 -4.67 -8.02
N SER A 115 -8.03 -5.71 -7.46
CA SER A 115 -8.14 -6.04 -6.04
C SER A 115 -6.74 -6.36 -5.53
N ALA A 116 -6.47 -6.04 -4.26
CA ALA A 116 -5.13 -6.20 -3.70
C ALA A 116 -5.17 -6.81 -2.30
N TYR A 117 -4.19 -7.67 -2.04
CA TYR A 117 -3.84 -8.13 -0.70
C TYR A 117 -2.47 -7.54 -0.33
N THR A 118 -2.31 -7.15 0.93
CA THR A 118 -1.02 -6.68 1.45
C THR A 118 -0.75 -7.38 2.77
N GLY A 119 0.46 -7.88 2.93
CA GLY A 119 0.93 -8.49 4.17
C GLY A 119 1.99 -7.62 4.82
N MET A 120 1.98 -7.53 6.15
CA MET A 120 3.04 -6.87 6.90
C MET A 120 3.44 -7.70 8.11
N ALA A 121 4.72 -7.60 8.49
CA ALA A 121 5.24 -8.09 9.76
C ALA A 121 5.90 -6.93 10.51
N ALA A 122 5.68 -6.84 11.81
CA ALA A 122 6.21 -5.77 12.65
C ALA A 122 6.76 -6.32 13.98
N LEU A 123 7.81 -5.66 14.47
CA LEU A 123 8.41 -5.92 15.77
C LEU A 123 8.33 -4.63 16.59
N TYR A 124 7.85 -4.75 17.83
CA TYR A 124 7.75 -3.65 18.77
C TYR A 124 8.59 -3.95 20.00
N MET A 125 9.37 -2.96 20.43
CA MET A 125 10.14 -3.02 21.67
C MET A 125 9.68 -1.94 22.63
N ASP A 126 9.26 -2.34 23.82
CA ASP A 126 8.86 -1.40 24.87
C ASP A 126 10.11 -0.84 25.56
N LEU A 127 10.29 0.49 25.48
CA LEU A 127 11.39 1.19 26.15
C LEU A 127 11.03 1.48 27.62
N PRO A 128 11.93 1.25 28.59
CA PRO A 128 11.71 1.67 29.97
C PRO A 128 11.54 3.20 30.04
N GLY A 129 10.55 3.65 30.81
CA GLY A 129 9.87 4.93 30.63
C GLY A 129 10.76 6.18 30.57
N LEU A 130 10.52 6.99 29.54
CA LEU A 130 10.89 8.41 29.45
C LEU A 130 10.29 9.26 30.59
N ALA A 131 9.28 8.73 31.30
CA ALA A 131 8.64 9.36 32.45
C ALA A 131 9.61 9.68 33.61
N ARG A 132 10.76 8.99 33.70
CA ARG A 132 11.72 9.21 34.78
C ARG A 132 12.57 10.47 34.60
N ILE A 133 12.68 11.02 33.38
CA ILE A 133 13.49 12.22 33.11
C ILE A 133 12.74 13.50 33.45
N LEU A 134 11.41 13.54 33.31
CA LEU A 134 10.61 14.71 33.69
C LEU A 134 10.41 14.84 35.20
N HIS A 135 10.50 13.74 35.96
CA HIS A 135 10.38 13.79 37.42
C HIS A 135 11.67 14.25 38.14
N GLN A 136 12.84 14.21 37.48
CA GLN A 136 14.10 14.66 38.07
C GLN A 136 14.48 16.12 37.77
N ARG A 137 13.66 16.86 37.02
CA ARG A 137 13.87 18.30 36.74
C ARG A 137 12.93 19.24 37.50
N GLY A 138 12.11 18.71 38.41
CA GLY A 138 11.16 19.47 39.22
C GLY A 138 11.35 19.31 40.73
N GLY A 139 12.59 19.15 41.18
CA GLY A 139 12.97 19.15 42.60
C GLY A 139 13.83 20.35 42.93
#